data_AF-A0A9Q0XK80-F1
#
_entry.id   AF-A0A9Q0XK80-F1
#
_cell.length_a   1.000
_cell.length_b   1.000
_cell.length_c   1.000
_cell.angle_alpha   90.00
_cell.angle_beta   90.00
_cell.angle_gamma   90.00
#
_symmetry.space_group_name_H-M   'P 1'
#
loop_
_entity.id
_entity.type
_entity.pdbx_description
1 polymer ?
#
loop_
_entity_poly.entity_id
_entity_poly.type
_entity_poly.pdbx_seq_one_letter_code
_entity_poly.pdbx_strand_id
1 'polypeptide(L)'
;MELLERQVQQSVWLEEVKQTLRSPQEKVALSVMRALITSGRGVAPSPAVDKAMAELQELITIAQRWEEKAQMCLEARQKHPPATLEAIIKEAENIPVHLPNILSLKEALSKAQAWIADVEEIQNGDHYPCLDDLEGLVAVGRDLPVHLEELRHLEVQVATAHSWREKASKTFLKKNSCYTLLEVLCPCADADSDSVKRTKWQREKEPGLYKSDTESLGLSAQDLRDPGSVIIAFKEGEQKEKAGILRLRQSNTQKPVPSAHSPPGSQYCVCSQPPASAMLQCELCQDWFHPTCVAWPRLGNPRPSPAWWEWDAKFLCPLCQRSRRPRLETILALLVALQKLPVRLPEGEALQCLTERAITWQDRARQLLASSEVVAALERLEGLRQRLLRDSTKEAGALKESSCNEQTKVSLENGDSATPEKNSTCASDLEMLCSYLPQLHGPALELPDATRLPLEELLMEGDLLEVTLDESQSIWRLLQAACAPQVDKFHQLLDLEQAERRGTRGRGRDSERRRKRKMERGDYPTLPKEELEPKKIRGADPALPQGGAPPAGTDCSQNGVGL
;
A
#
# COMPACT_ATOMS: atom_id res chain seq x y z
N MET A 1 65.40 -19.86 -63.03
CA MET A 1 64.91 -20.39 -61.74
C MET A 1 63.89 -19.45 -61.10
N GLU A 2 64.15 -18.14 -61.05
CA GLU A 2 63.23 -17.14 -60.48
C GLU A 2 61.78 -17.17 -61.03
N LEU A 3 61.57 -17.47 -62.32
CA LEU A 3 60.22 -17.56 -62.90
C LEU A 3 59.42 -18.76 -62.35
N LEU A 4 60.10 -19.89 -62.13
CA LEU A 4 59.52 -21.11 -61.58
C LEU A 4 59.20 -20.93 -60.10
N GLU A 5 60.09 -20.30 -59.33
CA GLU A 5 59.86 -19.96 -57.92
C GLU A 5 58.64 -19.05 -57.74
N ARG A 6 58.49 -18.03 -58.61
CA ARG A 6 57.28 -17.17 -58.63
C ARG A 6 56.00 -17.95 -58.92
N GLN A 7 56.02 -18.88 -59.87
CA GLN A 7 54.85 -19.70 -60.20
C GLN A 7 54.49 -20.69 -59.08
N VAL A 8 55.48 -21.24 -58.39
CA VAL A 8 55.26 -22.11 -57.21
C VAL A 8 54.65 -21.31 -56.06
N GLN A 9 55.14 -20.11 -55.77
CA GLN A 9 54.54 -19.25 -54.74
C GLN A 9 53.09 -18.86 -55.08
N GLN A 10 52.80 -18.58 -56.36
CA GLN A 10 51.44 -18.32 -56.84
C GLN A 10 50.51 -19.52 -56.65
N SER A 11 50.94 -20.72 -57.02
CA SER A 11 50.11 -21.91 -56.93
C SER A 11 49.85 -22.32 -55.48
N VAL A 12 50.86 -22.23 -54.61
CA VAL A 12 50.74 -22.54 -53.17
C VAL A 12 49.72 -21.61 -52.51
N TRP A 13 49.83 -20.29 -52.72
CA TRP A 13 48.89 -19.33 -52.13
C TRP A 13 47.48 -19.50 -52.69
N LEU A 14 47.32 -19.70 -54.00
CA LEU A 14 45.99 -19.94 -54.61
C LEU A 14 45.35 -21.23 -54.09
N GLU A 15 46.14 -22.28 -53.85
CA GLU A 15 45.63 -23.53 -53.27
C GLU A 15 45.28 -23.34 -51.79
N GLU A 16 46.06 -22.57 -51.03
CA GLU A 16 45.78 -22.21 -49.64
C GLU A 16 44.45 -21.43 -49.53
N VAL A 17 44.22 -20.43 -50.40
CA VAL A 17 42.96 -19.68 -50.46
C VAL A 17 41.80 -20.60 -50.80
N LYS A 18 41.94 -21.46 -51.82
CA LYS A 18 40.91 -22.42 -52.20
C LYS A 18 40.62 -23.40 -51.08
N GLN A 19 41.64 -23.92 -50.40
CA GLN A 19 41.49 -24.88 -49.32
C GLN A 19 40.80 -24.25 -48.11
N THR A 20 41.13 -22.99 -47.80
CA THR A 20 40.50 -22.23 -46.71
C THR A 20 39.02 -21.95 -47.00
N LEU A 21 38.64 -21.68 -48.26
CA LEU A 21 37.26 -21.40 -48.66
C LEU A 21 36.48 -22.65 -49.14
N ARG A 22 37.11 -23.83 -49.18
CA ARG A 22 36.55 -25.05 -49.79
C ARG A 22 35.43 -25.70 -48.98
N SER A 23 35.39 -25.47 -47.67
CA SER A 23 34.44 -26.10 -46.77
C SER A 23 33.22 -25.21 -46.54
N PRO A 24 32.03 -25.57 -47.02
CA PRO A 24 30.81 -24.81 -46.73
C PRO A 24 30.40 -24.91 -45.26
N GLN A 25 30.87 -25.93 -44.53
CA GLN A 25 30.48 -26.19 -43.14
C GLN A 25 31.41 -25.52 -42.11
N GLU A 26 32.66 -25.24 -42.47
CA GLU A 26 33.62 -24.56 -41.58
C GLU A 26 33.71 -23.08 -41.93
N LYS A 27 33.05 -22.23 -41.12
CA LYS A 27 33.09 -20.77 -41.27
C LYS A 27 34.49 -20.24 -40.93
N VAL A 28 35.09 -19.48 -41.84
CA VAL A 28 36.45 -18.96 -41.70
C VAL A 28 36.47 -17.69 -40.85
N ALA A 29 37.39 -17.56 -39.90
CA ALA A 29 37.53 -16.33 -39.13
C ALA A 29 38.04 -15.15 -39.98
N LEU A 30 37.52 -13.94 -39.72
CA LEU A 30 37.97 -12.70 -40.38
C LEU A 30 39.49 -12.47 -40.25
N SER A 31 40.11 -12.91 -39.15
CA SER A 31 41.56 -12.83 -38.94
C SER A 31 42.35 -13.68 -39.94
N VAL A 32 41.86 -14.88 -40.26
CA VAL A 32 42.49 -15.79 -41.23
C VAL A 32 42.39 -15.20 -42.64
N MET A 33 41.24 -14.64 -43.02
CA MET A 33 41.09 -13.97 -44.32
C MET A 33 42.02 -12.75 -44.47
N ARG A 34 42.17 -11.95 -43.41
CA ARG A 34 43.13 -10.83 -43.39
C ARG A 34 44.58 -11.31 -43.49
N ALA A 35 44.91 -12.46 -42.89
CA ALA A 35 46.22 -13.08 -43.02
C ALA A 35 46.48 -13.56 -44.46
N LEU A 36 45.49 -14.16 -45.14
CA LEU A 36 45.59 -14.54 -46.55
C LEU A 36 45.83 -13.35 -47.48
N ILE A 37 45.13 -12.22 -47.25
CA ILE A 37 45.38 -10.94 -47.96
C ILE A 37 46.82 -10.47 -47.71
N THR A 38 47.30 -10.55 -46.47
CA THR A 38 48.65 -10.10 -46.10
C THR A 38 49.73 -10.97 -46.76
N SER A 39 49.53 -12.29 -46.78
CA SER A 39 50.40 -13.25 -47.48
C SER A 39 50.38 -13.03 -48.99
N GLY A 40 49.20 -12.77 -49.57
CA GLY A 40 49.01 -12.54 -51.01
C GLY A 40 49.72 -11.29 -51.55
N ARG A 41 49.97 -10.27 -50.70
CA ARG A 41 50.76 -9.08 -51.08
C ARG A 41 52.23 -9.40 -51.40
N GLY A 42 52.76 -10.51 -50.88
CA GLY A 42 54.12 -10.97 -51.16
C GLY A 42 54.24 -11.85 -52.40
N VAL A 43 53.12 -12.23 -53.02
CA VAL A 43 53.06 -13.12 -54.20
C VAL A 43 53.19 -12.29 -55.48
N ALA A 44 53.91 -12.82 -56.48
CA ALA A 44 54.07 -12.13 -57.76
C ALA A 44 52.70 -11.91 -58.47
N PRO A 45 52.45 -10.72 -59.06
CA PRO A 45 51.15 -10.39 -59.64
C PRO A 45 50.81 -11.29 -60.84
N SER A 46 49.56 -11.74 -60.89
CA SER A 46 48.99 -12.48 -62.00
C SER A 46 47.47 -12.31 -62.01
N PRO A 47 46.79 -12.46 -63.16
CA PRO A 47 45.34 -12.29 -63.24
C PRO A 47 44.55 -13.19 -62.26
N ALA A 48 45.06 -14.38 -61.96
CA ALA A 48 44.45 -15.30 -61.01
C ALA A 48 44.64 -14.85 -59.55
N VAL A 49 45.82 -14.33 -59.21
CA VAL A 49 46.11 -13.79 -57.88
C VAL A 49 45.30 -12.52 -57.63
N ASP A 50 45.26 -11.61 -58.62
CA ASP A 50 44.49 -10.37 -58.52
C ASP A 50 43.00 -10.63 -58.34
N LYS A 51 42.46 -11.62 -59.07
CA LYS A 51 41.06 -12.06 -58.94
C LYS A 51 40.78 -12.63 -57.54
N ALA A 52 41.61 -13.56 -57.05
CA ALA A 52 41.42 -14.15 -55.72
C ALA A 52 41.57 -13.11 -54.59
N MET A 53 42.49 -12.15 -54.73
CA MET A 53 42.64 -11.03 -53.80
C MET A 53 41.40 -10.14 -53.79
N ALA A 54 40.82 -9.84 -54.96
CA ALA A 54 39.59 -9.05 -55.06
C ALA A 54 38.39 -9.76 -54.41
N GLU A 55 38.22 -11.06 -54.69
CA GLU A 55 37.15 -11.88 -54.10
C GLU A 55 37.28 -11.98 -52.57
N LEU A 56 38.50 -12.18 -52.04
CA LEU A 56 38.75 -12.17 -50.59
C LEU A 56 38.44 -10.81 -49.95
N GLN A 57 38.83 -9.71 -50.60
CA GLN A 57 38.59 -8.36 -50.11
C GLN A 57 37.09 -8.02 -50.12
N GLU A 58 36.37 -8.45 -51.14
CA GLU A 58 34.91 -8.33 -51.22
C GLU A 58 34.23 -9.10 -50.09
N LEU A 59 34.61 -10.37 -49.87
CA LEU A 59 34.07 -11.19 -48.78
C LEU A 59 34.33 -10.57 -47.39
N ILE A 60 35.54 -10.04 -47.15
CA ILE A 60 35.85 -9.32 -45.89
C ILE A 60 34.93 -8.09 -45.74
N THR A 61 34.73 -7.33 -46.81
CA THR A 61 33.90 -6.13 -46.79
C THR A 61 32.44 -6.48 -46.50
N ILE A 62 31.91 -7.53 -47.13
CA ILE A 62 30.56 -8.04 -46.87
C ILE A 62 30.43 -8.51 -45.42
N ALA A 63 31.36 -9.33 -44.94
CA ALA A 63 31.35 -9.84 -43.58
C ALA A 63 31.41 -8.71 -42.53
N GLN A 64 32.24 -7.68 -42.74
CA GLN A 64 32.30 -6.51 -41.86
C GLN A 64 30.98 -5.73 -41.82
N ARG A 65 30.34 -5.53 -42.98
CA ARG A 65 29.03 -4.86 -43.03
C ARG A 65 27.96 -5.64 -42.28
N TRP A 66 27.97 -6.97 -42.37
CA TRP A 66 27.04 -7.82 -41.61
C TRP A 66 27.32 -7.82 -40.11
N GLU A 67 28.60 -7.80 -39.70
CA GLU A 67 29.00 -7.61 -38.31
C GLU A 67 28.52 -6.28 -37.74
N GLU A 68 28.74 -5.18 -38.46
CA GLU A 68 28.28 -3.85 -38.06
C GLU A 68 26.75 -3.77 -38.00
N LYS A 69 26.06 -4.34 -39.00
CA LYS A 69 24.59 -4.41 -39.01
C LYS A 69 24.04 -5.20 -37.82
N ALA A 70 24.64 -6.35 -37.50
CA ALA A 70 24.24 -7.17 -36.35
C ALA A 70 24.51 -6.44 -35.03
N GLN A 71 25.67 -5.79 -34.91
CA GLN A 71 26.03 -4.97 -33.76
C GLN A 71 25.00 -3.85 -33.53
N MET A 72 24.60 -3.14 -34.59
CA MET A 72 23.57 -2.10 -34.49
C MET A 72 22.22 -2.65 -34.00
N CYS A 73 21.85 -3.87 -34.39
CA CYS A 73 20.62 -4.52 -33.91
C CYS A 73 20.70 -4.96 -32.43
N LEU A 74 21.90 -5.25 -31.92
CA LEU A 74 22.13 -5.60 -30.52
C LEU A 74 22.20 -4.36 -29.61
N GLU A 75 22.47 -3.18 -30.17
CA GLU A 75 22.53 -1.94 -29.42
C GLU A 75 21.15 -1.47 -28.95
N ALA A 76 21.06 -1.05 -27.67
CA ALA A 76 19.82 -0.68 -27.00
C ALA A 76 19.08 0.55 -27.59
N ARG A 77 19.67 1.25 -28.57
CA ARG A 77 19.09 2.47 -29.16
C ARG A 77 17.91 2.18 -30.08
N GLN A 78 17.91 1.03 -30.76
CA GLN A 78 16.83 0.66 -31.69
C GLN A 78 16.59 -0.85 -31.66
N LYS A 79 15.53 -1.27 -30.97
CA LYS A 79 15.11 -2.67 -30.95
C LYS A 79 14.30 -2.99 -32.21
N HIS A 80 14.55 -4.15 -32.82
CA HIS A 80 13.86 -4.62 -34.02
C HIS A 80 12.97 -5.84 -33.72
N PRO A 81 11.85 -6.04 -34.45
CA PRO A 81 10.96 -7.17 -34.20
C PRO A 81 11.61 -8.51 -34.61
N PRO A 82 11.20 -9.64 -34.01
CA PRO A 82 11.80 -10.96 -34.25
C PRO A 82 11.90 -11.32 -35.73
N ALA A 83 10.84 -11.05 -36.52
CA ALA A 83 10.80 -11.35 -37.95
C ALA A 83 11.89 -10.61 -38.76
N THR A 84 12.22 -9.37 -38.38
CA THR A 84 13.31 -8.62 -39.05
C THR A 84 14.67 -9.22 -38.70
N LEU A 85 14.88 -9.60 -37.45
CA LEU A 85 16.13 -10.21 -37.00
C LEU A 85 16.33 -11.59 -37.65
N GLU A 86 15.27 -12.37 -37.78
CA GLU A 86 15.29 -13.67 -38.46
C GLU A 86 15.69 -13.53 -39.93
N ALA A 87 15.17 -12.53 -40.64
CA ALA A 87 15.56 -12.24 -42.02
C ALA A 87 17.05 -11.88 -42.13
N ILE A 88 17.56 -11.02 -41.25
CA ILE A 88 18.99 -10.64 -41.17
C ILE A 88 19.86 -11.88 -40.93
N ILE A 89 19.47 -12.72 -39.98
CA ILE A 89 20.19 -13.95 -39.65
C ILE A 89 20.22 -14.90 -40.85
N LYS A 90 19.07 -15.15 -41.49
CA LYS A 90 18.95 -16.06 -42.64
C LYS A 90 19.77 -15.61 -43.84
N GLU A 91 19.82 -14.30 -44.09
CA GLU A 91 20.67 -13.74 -45.15
C GLU A 91 22.17 -13.93 -44.82
N ALA A 92 22.58 -13.68 -43.57
CA ALA A 92 23.96 -13.82 -43.10
C ALA A 92 24.47 -15.27 -43.01
N GLU A 93 23.56 -16.25 -42.93
CA GLU A 93 23.93 -17.68 -42.91
C GLU A 93 24.67 -18.11 -44.18
N ASN A 94 24.40 -17.47 -45.31
CA ASN A 94 25.01 -17.77 -46.61
C ASN A 94 26.46 -17.28 -46.73
N ILE A 95 26.98 -16.55 -45.74
CA ILE A 95 28.34 -16.01 -45.75
C ILE A 95 29.30 -17.04 -45.16
N PRO A 96 30.37 -17.44 -45.89
CA PRO A 96 31.34 -18.47 -45.45
C PRO A 96 32.34 -17.95 -44.40
N VAL A 97 31.95 -16.93 -43.62
CA VAL A 97 32.79 -16.25 -42.64
C VAL A 97 32.17 -16.39 -41.25
N HIS A 98 33.00 -16.55 -40.23
CA HIS A 98 32.56 -16.59 -38.84
C HIS A 98 32.20 -15.18 -38.37
N LEU A 99 30.92 -14.98 -38.06
CA LEU A 99 30.33 -13.69 -37.70
C LEU A 99 29.85 -13.73 -36.23
N PRO A 100 30.69 -13.35 -35.24
CA PRO A 100 30.34 -13.44 -33.83
C PRO A 100 29.08 -12.62 -33.45
N ASN A 101 28.89 -11.41 -33.99
CA ASN A 101 27.71 -10.62 -33.66
C ASN A 101 26.41 -11.22 -34.22
N ILE A 102 26.48 -11.93 -35.35
CA ILE A 102 25.35 -12.69 -35.88
C ILE A 102 25.01 -13.88 -34.96
N LEU A 103 26.01 -14.52 -34.34
CA LEU A 103 25.77 -15.58 -33.35
C LEU A 103 25.09 -15.03 -32.09
N SER A 104 25.55 -13.88 -31.58
CA SER A 104 24.89 -13.19 -30.46
C SER A 104 23.47 -12.74 -30.82
N LEU A 105 23.24 -12.31 -32.06
CA LEU A 105 21.90 -11.97 -32.55
C LEU A 105 20.99 -13.20 -32.63
N LYS A 106 21.52 -14.36 -33.05
CA LYS A 106 20.81 -15.64 -33.01
C LYS A 106 20.41 -16.04 -31.60
N GLU A 107 21.32 -15.91 -30.63
CA GLU A 107 21.04 -16.20 -29.22
C GLU A 107 19.97 -15.25 -28.66
N ALA A 108 20.08 -13.95 -28.95
CA ALA A 108 19.08 -12.96 -28.54
C ALA A 108 17.69 -13.25 -29.15
N LEU A 109 17.63 -13.63 -30.42
CA LEU A 109 16.39 -14.02 -31.08
C LEU A 109 15.80 -15.29 -30.45
N SER A 110 16.62 -16.30 -30.16
CA SER A 110 16.17 -17.53 -29.49
C SER A 110 15.60 -17.25 -28.11
N LYS A 111 16.25 -16.39 -27.31
CA LYS A 111 15.72 -15.96 -26.01
C LYS A 111 14.42 -15.16 -26.14
N ALA A 112 14.30 -14.32 -27.15
CA ALA A 112 13.05 -13.59 -27.44
C ALA A 112 11.91 -14.53 -27.85
N GLN A 113 12.19 -15.57 -28.65
CA GLN A 113 11.20 -16.58 -29.01
C GLN A 113 10.76 -17.42 -27.81
N ALA A 114 11.71 -17.82 -26.95
CA ALA A 114 11.40 -18.51 -25.71
C ALA A 114 10.51 -17.64 -24.80
N TRP A 115 10.87 -16.36 -24.64
CA TRP A 115 10.07 -15.41 -23.88
C TRP A 115 8.65 -15.24 -24.45
N ILE A 116 8.48 -15.16 -25.78
CA ILE A 116 7.15 -15.07 -26.40
C ILE A 116 6.33 -16.33 -26.09
N ALA A 117 6.95 -17.51 -26.18
CA ALA A 117 6.29 -18.77 -25.84
C ALA A 117 5.89 -18.83 -24.36
N ASP A 118 6.75 -18.38 -23.44
CA ASP A 118 6.44 -18.31 -22.01
C ASP A 118 5.25 -17.37 -21.74
N VAL A 119 5.17 -16.23 -22.45
CA VAL A 119 4.03 -15.30 -22.35
C VAL A 119 2.74 -15.93 -22.86
N GLU A 120 2.79 -16.62 -24.00
CA GLU A 120 1.63 -17.33 -24.56
C GLU A 120 1.16 -18.45 -23.64
N GLU A 121 2.07 -19.24 -23.06
CA GLU A 121 1.74 -20.30 -22.11
C GLU A 121 0.99 -19.73 -20.89
N ILE A 122 1.52 -18.64 -20.33
CA ILE A 122 0.93 -18.00 -19.16
C ILE A 122 -0.43 -17.36 -19.47
N GLN A 123 -0.58 -16.71 -20.62
CA GLN A 123 -1.85 -16.08 -21.02
C GLN A 123 -2.95 -17.10 -21.37
N ASN A 124 -2.55 -18.29 -21.86
CA ASN A 124 -3.49 -19.36 -22.23
C ASN A 124 -3.83 -20.31 -21.07
N GLY A 125 -3.28 -20.09 -19.88
CA GLY A 125 -3.61 -20.86 -18.69
C GLY A 125 -5.07 -20.68 -18.25
N ASP A 126 -5.63 -21.69 -17.58
CA ASP A 126 -7.02 -21.67 -17.07
C ASP A 126 -7.25 -20.62 -15.96
N HIS A 127 -6.17 -20.13 -15.34
CA HIS A 127 -6.21 -19.17 -14.22
C HIS A 127 -5.33 -17.95 -14.52
N TYR A 128 -5.71 -16.80 -13.97
CA TYR A 128 -4.88 -15.59 -14.10
C TYR A 128 -3.48 -15.79 -13.47
N PRO A 129 -2.41 -15.30 -14.13
CA PRO A 129 -1.05 -15.41 -13.61
C PRO A 129 -0.87 -14.64 -12.31
N CYS A 130 0.09 -15.09 -11.50
CA CYS A 130 0.47 -14.31 -10.32
C CYS A 130 1.32 -13.09 -10.71
N LEU A 131 1.23 -12.03 -9.91
CA LEU A 131 1.98 -10.80 -10.15
C LEU A 131 3.50 -11.06 -10.24
N ASP A 132 4.05 -11.92 -9.38
CA ASP A 132 5.49 -12.24 -9.37
C ASP A 132 5.95 -12.92 -10.67
N ASP A 133 5.11 -13.77 -11.29
CA ASP A 133 5.42 -14.38 -12.60
C ASP A 133 5.50 -13.31 -13.69
N LEU A 134 4.53 -12.39 -13.71
CA LEU A 134 4.51 -11.29 -14.68
C LEU A 134 5.67 -10.30 -14.47
N GLU A 135 6.01 -9.98 -13.21
CA GLU A 135 7.18 -9.17 -12.87
C GLU A 135 8.48 -9.82 -13.38
N GLY A 136 8.61 -11.13 -13.20
CA GLY A 136 9.74 -11.92 -13.73
C GLY A 136 9.83 -11.85 -15.25
N LEU A 137 8.72 -12.06 -15.96
CA LEU A 137 8.67 -11.94 -17.42
C LEU A 137 9.00 -10.54 -17.91
N VAL A 138 8.47 -9.49 -17.26
CA VAL A 138 8.79 -8.09 -17.60
C VAL A 138 10.27 -7.80 -17.41
N ALA A 139 10.89 -8.30 -16.34
CA ALA A 139 12.32 -8.12 -16.10
C ALA A 139 13.16 -8.76 -17.21
N VAL A 140 12.89 -10.03 -17.56
CA VAL A 140 13.57 -10.72 -18.66
C VAL A 140 13.36 -10.01 -19.99
N GLY A 141 12.12 -9.60 -20.30
CA GLY A 141 11.78 -8.93 -21.55
C GLY A 141 12.47 -7.56 -21.73
N ARG A 142 12.67 -6.81 -20.63
CA ARG A 142 13.38 -5.52 -20.66
C ARG A 142 14.85 -5.67 -21.05
N ASP A 143 15.49 -6.71 -20.55
CA ASP A 143 16.91 -7.02 -20.78
C ASP A 143 17.20 -7.55 -22.19
N LEU A 144 16.17 -8.00 -22.92
CA LEU A 144 16.35 -8.49 -24.29
C LEU A 144 16.55 -7.33 -25.30
N PRO A 145 17.52 -7.42 -26.23
CA PRO A 145 17.77 -6.42 -27.27
C PRO A 145 16.80 -6.55 -28.47
N VAL A 146 15.62 -7.13 -28.27
CA VAL A 146 14.62 -7.41 -29.32
C VAL A 146 13.34 -6.63 -29.02
N HIS A 147 12.64 -6.15 -30.05
CA HIS A 147 11.36 -5.47 -29.88
C HIS A 147 10.27 -6.50 -29.62
N LEU A 148 9.74 -6.49 -28.40
CA LEU A 148 8.68 -7.39 -27.96
C LEU A 148 7.39 -6.58 -27.81
N GLU A 149 6.43 -6.78 -28.72
CA GLU A 149 5.17 -6.02 -28.72
C GLU A 149 4.37 -6.28 -27.43
N GLU A 150 4.31 -7.54 -26.99
CA GLU A 150 3.61 -7.97 -25.78
C GLU A 150 4.21 -7.43 -24.47
N LEU A 151 5.49 -7.03 -24.47
CA LEU A 151 6.17 -6.55 -23.26
C LEU A 151 5.48 -5.30 -22.72
N ARG A 152 5.07 -4.38 -23.60
CA ARG A 152 4.37 -3.17 -23.19
C ARG A 152 3.02 -3.49 -22.53
N HIS A 153 2.34 -4.53 -23.00
CA HIS A 153 1.07 -4.95 -22.44
C HIS A 153 1.27 -5.50 -21.02
N LEU A 154 2.25 -6.39 -20.82
CA LEU A 154 2.60 -6.91 -19.49
C LEU A 154 3.05 -5.81 -18.53
N GLU A 155 3.86 -4.84 -18.99
CA GLU A 155 4.27 -3.70 -18.16
C GLU A 155 3.09 -2.88 -17.64
N VAL A 156 2.08 -2.63 -18.50
CA VAL A 156 0.86 -1.92 -18.10
C VAL A 156 0.04 -2.76 -17.11
N GLN A 157 -0.07 -4.08 -17.33
CA GLN A 157 -0.76 -4.98 -16.41
C GLN A 157 -0.10 -4.99 -15.02
N VAL A 158 1.23 -5.20 -14.96
CA VAL A 158 2.02 -5.16 -13.72
C VAL A 158 1.88 -3.80 -13.01
N ALA A 159 2.00 -2.70 -13.75
CA ALA A 159 1.83 -1.35 -13.18
C ALA A 159 0.42 -1.12 -12.60
N THR A 160 -0.61 -1.66 -13.26
CA THR A 160 -2.00 -1.54 -12.80
C THR A 160 -2.23 -2.37 -11.53
N ALA A 161 -1.66 -3.58 -11.46
CA ALA A 161 -1.68 -4.43 -10.28
C ALA A 161 -1.00 -3.77 -9.07
N HIS A 162 0.20 -3.21 -9.28
CA HIS A 162 0.89 -2.43 -8.26
C HIS A 162 0.08 -1.22 -7.79
N SER A 163 -0.56 -0.50 -8.71
CA SER A 163 -1.42 0.64 -8.36
C SER A 163 -2.59 0.22 -7.46
N TRP A 164 -3.18 -0.94 -7.72
CA TRP A 164 -4.18 -1.53 -6.84
C TRP A 164 -3.60 -1.90 -5.47
N ARG A 165 -2.46 -2.61 -5.43
CA ARG A 165 -1.78 -3.01 -4.18
C ARG A 165 -1.43 -1.79 -3.32
N GLU A 166 -0.97 -0.71 -3.94
CA GLU A 166 -0.64 0.55 -3.28
C GLU A 166 -1.89 1.26 -2.72
N LYS A 167 -3.02 1.25 -3.46
CA LYS A 167 -4.30 1.79 -2.97
C LYS A 167 -4.83 0.98 -1.78
N ALA A 168 -4.75 -0.35 -1.85
CA ALA A 168 -5.12 -1.22 -0.73
C ALA A 168 -4.21 -0.96 0.48
N SER A 169 -2.90 -0.84 0.27
CA SER A 169 -1.91 -0.50 1.30
C SER A 169 -2.25 0.82 1.98
N LYS A 170 -2.56 1.89 1.23
CA LYS A 170 -2.97 3.18 1.78
C LYS A 170 -4.27 3.13 2.59
N THR A 171 -5.17 2.23 2.21
CA THR A 171 -6.47 2.02 2.88
C THR A 171 -6.28 1.34 4.24
N PHE A 172 -5.47 0.28 4.32
CA PHE A 172 -5.30 -0.52 5.53
C PHE A 172 -4.13 -0.05 6.42
N LEU A 173 -2.98 0.30 5.86
CA LEU A 173 -1.74 0.50 6.63
C LEU A 173 -1.67 1.87 7.30
N LYS A 174 -1.27 1.91 8.57
CA LYS A 174 -0.95 3.14 9.30
C LYS A 174 0.29 3.83 8.71
N LYS A 175 0.48 5.12 9.00
CA LYS A 175 1.74 5.81 8.66
C LYS A 175 2.87 5.12 9.43
N ASN A 176 3.97 4.79 8.75
CA ASN A 176 5.10 4.04 9.31
C ASN A 176 4.71 2.66 9.87
N SER A 177 3.79 1.96 9.19
CA SER A 177 3.41 0.58 9.55
C SER A 177 4.63 -0.36 9.52
N CYS A 178 4.76 -1.22 10.53
CA CYS A 178 5.71 -2.34 10.54
C CYS A 178 5.16 -3.62 9.90
N TYR A 179 3.92 -3.55 9.42
CA TYR A 179 3.22 -4.64 8.75
C TYR A 179 3.14 -4.41 7.25
N THR A 180 3.27 -5.50 6.50
CA THR A 180 2.91 -5.53 5.09
C THR A 180 1.39 -5.53 4.91
N LEU A 181 0.92 -5.28 3.68
CA LEU A 181 -0.50 -5.38 3.37
C LEU A 181 -1.00 -6.81 3.61
N LEU A 182 -0.25 -7.83 3.16
CA LEU A 182 -0.66 -9.22 3.31
C LEU A 182 -0.75 -9.62 4.79
N GLU A 183 0.24 -9.24 5.60
CA GLU A 183 0.20 -9.49 7.05
C GLU A 183 -1.09 -8.93 7.65
N VAL A 184 -1.45 -7.68 7.36
CA VAL A 184 -2.66 -7.05 7.90
C VAL A 184 -3.95 -7.73 7.42
N LEU A 185 -4.03 -8.15 6.15
CA LEU A 185 -5.23 -8.79 5.63
C LEU A 185 -5.45 -10.19 6.21
N CYS A 186 -4.35 -10.90 6.52
CA CYS A 186 -4.40 -12.23 7.10
C CYS A 186 -4.59 -12.23 8.63
N PRO A 187 -5.27 -13.26 9.18
CA PRO A 187 -5.39 -13.46 10.63
C PRO A 187 -4.02 -13.56 11.30
N CYS A 188 -3.89 -13.01 12.51
CA CYS A 188 -2.68 -13.07 13.30
C CYS A 188 -2.54 -14.43 14.00
N ALA A 189 -2.06 -15.44 13.26
CA ALA A 189 -1.89 -16.80 13.78
C ALA A 189 -0.96 -16.89 15.00
N ASP A 190 0.05 -16.01 15.11
CA ASP A 190 0.96 -15.89 16.27
C ASP A 190 0.35 -15.09 17.44
N ALA A 191 -0.97 -15.19 17.65
CA ALA A 191 -1.69 -14.45 18.69
C ALA A 191 -1.13 -14.67 20.12
N ASP A 192 -0.48 -15.80 20.38
CA ASP A 192 0.07 -16.19 21.68
C ASP A 192 1.49 -15.69 21.97
N SER A 193 2.25 -15.26 20.96
CA SER A 193 3.66 -14.87 21.10
C SER A 193 3.85 -13.36 21.35
N ASP A 194 3.35 -12.89 22.50
CA ASP A 194 3.40 -11.47 22.88
C ASP A 194 4.85 -10.93 23.02
N SER A 195 5.80 -11.77 23.45
CA SER A 195 7.23 -11.39 23.54
C SER A 195 7.85 -11.09 22.18
N VAL A 196 7.53 -11.87 21.15
CA VAL A 196 8.03 -11.66 19.77
C VAL A 196 7.41 -10.40 19.18
N LYS A 197 6.11 -10.17 19.41
CA LYS A 197 5.41 -8.96 18.95
C LYS A 197 5.92 -7.69 19.61
N ARG A 198 6.15 -7.71 20.93
CA ARG A 198 6.76 -6.58 21.65
C ARG A 198 8.18 -6.30 21.15
N THR A 199 8.96 -7.34 20.87
CA THR A 199 10.32 -7.18 20.32
C THR A 199 10.28 -6.59 18.90
N LYS A 200 9.34 -7.04 18.03
CA LYS A 200 9.12 -6.47 16.69
C LYS A 200 8.75 -4.98 16.79
N TRP A 201 7.83 -4.63 17.70
CA TRP A 201 7.41 -3.26 17.95
C TRP A 201 8.55 -2.38 18.50
N GLN A 202 9.35 -2.87 19.45
CA GLN A 202 10.49 -2.10 19.99
C GLN A 202 11.56 -1.83 18.92
N ARG A 203 11.72 -2.77 17.98
CA ARG A 203 12.65 -2.63 16.84
C ARG A 203 12.16 -1.60 15.81
N GLU A 204 10.90 -1.15 15.85
CA GLU A 204 10.36 -0.09 14.97
C GLU A 204 11.08 1.26 15.11
N LYS A 205 11.78 1.51 16.23
CA LYS A 205 12.62 2.71 16.37
C LYS A 205 13.83 2.70 15.44
N GLU A 206 14.19 1.54 14.91
CA GLU A 206 15.25 1.33 13.92
C GLU A 206 14.60 0.98 12.56
N PRO A 207 14.67 1.86 11.55
CA PRO A 207 14.07 1.58 10.24
C PRO A 207 14.92 0.55 9.50
N GLY A 208 14.64 -0.76 9.62
CA GLY A 208 15.52 -1.72 8.94
C GLY A 208 15.25 -3.21 8.94
N LEU A 209 14.12 -3.75 9.41
CA LEU A 209 13.90 -5.20 9.27
C LEU A 209 12.50 -5.54 8.78
N TYR A 210 12.34 -5.41 7.46
CA TYR A 210 11.26 -6.01 6.70
C TYR A 210 11.32 -7.53 6.87
N LYS A 211 10.25 -8.14 7.40
CA LYS A 211 10.07 -9.60 7.31
C LYS A 211 9.30 -9.89 6.02
N SER A 212 9.74 -10.90 5.29
CA SER A 212 9.06 -11.35 4.08
C SER A 212 7.69 -11.93 4.44
N ASP A 213 6.68 -11.67 3.62
CA ASP A 213 5.32 -12.19 3.72
C ASP A 213 5.25 -13.73 3.87
N THR A 214 6.25 -14.43 3.34
CA THR A 214 6.41 -15.89 3.46
C THR A 214 6.62 -16.37 4.90
N GLU A 215 7.42 -15.66 5.69
CA GLU A 215 7.72 -16.04 7.08
C GLU A 215 6.51 -15.85 8.00
N SER A 216 5.69 -14.84 7.73
CA SER A 216 4.56 -14.47 8.59
C SER A 216 3.31 -15.33 8.37
N LEU A 217 3.13 -15.90 7.18
CA LEU A 217 2.04 -16.84 6.89
C LEU A 217 2.44 -18.31 7.00
N GLY A 218 3.74 -18.60 7.18
CA GLY A 218 4.26 -19.97 7.13
C GLY A 218 4.11 -20.62 5.75
N LEU A 219 4.02 -19.80 4.71
CA LEU A 219 3.85 -20.23 3.32
C LEU A 219 5.16 -20.04 2.56
N SER A 220 5.48 -21.00 1.69
CA SER A 220 6.59 -20.81 0.75
C SER A 220 6.21 -19.80 -0.34
N ALA A 221 7.21 -19.28 -1.06
CA ALA A 221 6.97 -18.44 -2.23
C ALA A 221 6.17 -19.17 -3.32
N GLN A 222 6.20 -20.51 -3.35
CA GLN A 222 5.40 -21.31 -4.27
C GLN A 222 3.93 -21.39 -3.81
N ASP A 223 3.68 -21.50 -2.50
CA ASP A 223 2.32 -21.60 -1.98
C ASP A 223 1.54 -20.28 -2.15
N LEU A 224 2.23 -19.13 -2.12
CA LEU A 224 1.64 -17.83 -2.46
C LEU A 224 1.19 -17.74 -3.94
N ARG A 225 1.75 -18.61 -4.80
CA ARG A 225 1.34 -18.73 -6.20
C ARG A 225 0.03 -19.51 -6.37
N ASP A 226 -0.36 -20.30 -5.38
CA ASP A 226 -1.59 -21.11 -5.39
C ASP A 226 -2.73 -20.46 -4.56
N PRO A 227 -3.87 -20.11 -5.18
CA PRO A 227 -5.00 -19.55 -4.45
C PRO A 227 -5.51 -20.46 -3.33
N GLY A 228 -5.54 -21.78 -3.58
CA GLY A 228 -6.05 -22.76 -2.62
C GLY A 228 -5.25 -22.76 -1.32
N SER A 229 -3.93 -22.73 -1.43
CA SER A 229 -3.00 -22.68 -0.30
C SER A 229 -3.17 -21.42 0.53
N VAL A 230 -3.36 -20.25 -0.11
CA VAL A 230 -3.64 -18.98 0.59
C VAL A 230 -4.96 -19.06 1.36
N ILE A 231 -6.02 -19.59 0.75
CA ILE A 231 -7.34 -19.73 1.38
C ILE A 231 -7.28 -20.69 2.58
N ILE A 232 -6.62 -21.84 2.44
CA ILE A 232 -6.46 -22.83 3.52
C ILE A 232 -5.68 -22.20 4.69
N ALA A 233 -4.53 -21.59 4.40
CA ALA A 233 -3.72 -20.93 5.42
C ALA A 233 -4.49 -19.80 6.14
N PHE A 234 -5.32 -19.06 5.42
CA PHE A 234 -6.20 -18.04 6.01
C PHE A 234 -7.20 -18.66 6.98
N LYS A 235 -7.93 -19.70 6.57
CA LYS A 235 -8.97 -20.35 7.41
C LYS A 235 -8.35 -21.02 8.64
N GLU A 236 -7.19 -21.66 8.50
CA GLU A 236 -6.44 -22.16 9.65
C GLU A 236 -5.96 -21.03 10.57
N GLY A 237 -5.46 -19.94 9.98
CA GLY A 237 -5.01 -18.75 10.69
C GLY A 237 -6.12 -18.12 11.52
N GLU A 238 -7.36 -18.10 11.03
CA GLU A 238 -8.53 -17.59 11.78
C GLU A 238 -8.75 -18.38 13.08
N GLN A 239 -8.70 -19.71 13.01
CA GLN A 239 -8.88 -20.56 14.18
C GLN A 239 -7.72 -20.41 15.18
N LYS A 240 -6.48 -20.35 14.67
CA LYS A 240 -5.27 -20.14 15.49
C LYS A 240 -5.28 -18.77 16.17
N GLU A 241 -5.68 -17.72 15.46
CA GLU A 241 -5.83 -16.36 15.98
C GLU A 241 -6.85 -16.32 17.13
N LYS A 242 -8.06 -16.89 16.91
CA LYS A 242 -9.11 -16.94 17.94
C LYS A 242 -8.65 -17.72 19.18
N ALA A 243 -8.07 -18.90 18.99
CA ALA A 243 -7.56 -19.71 20.10
C ALA A 243 -6.39 -19.01 20.84
N GLY A 244 -5.51 -18.34 20.11
CA GLY A 244 -4.37 -17.63 20.67
C GLY A 244 -4.78 -16.39 21.47
N ILE A 245 -5.75 -15.60 20.99
CA ILE A 245 -6.22 -14.43 21.75
C ILE A 245 -6.93 -14.84 23.05
N LEU A 246 -7.68 -15.95 23.05
CA LEU A 246 -8.30 -16.48 24.25
C LEU A 246 -7.26 -16.91 25.30
N ARG A 247 -6.20 -17.61 24.87
CA ARG A 247 -5.06 -17.96 25.74
C ARG A 247 -4.34 -16.73 26.26
N LEU A 248 -4.12 -15.74 25.40
CA LEU A 248 -3.46 -14.48 25.77
C LEU A 248 -4.28 -13.71 26.81
N ARG A 249 -5.60 -13.60 26.63
CA ARG A 249 -6.50 -12.98 27.62
C ARG A 249 -6.41 -13.69 28.96
N GLN A 250 -6.46 -15.02 28.98
CA GLN A 250 -6.35 -15.81 30.22
C GLN A 250 -5.03 -15.55 30.96
N SER A 251 -3.91 -15.47 30.23
CA SER A 251 -2.60 -15.15 30.81
C SER A 251 -2.55 -13.72 31.35
N ASN A 252 -3.10 -12.76 30.61
CA ASN A 252 -3.05 -11.35 30.99
C ASN A 252 -3.99 -11.02 32.16
N THR A 253 -5.15 -11.67 32.28
CA THR A 253 -6.07 -11.46 33.42
C THR A 253 -5.55 -12.08 34.71
N GLN A 254 -4.62 -13.03 34.64
CA GLN A 254 -3.91 -13.56 35.81
C GLN A 254 -2.82 -12.62 36.33
N LYS A 255 -2.39 -11.62 35.53
CA LYS A 255 -1.43 -10.60 36.00
C LYS A 255 -2.09 -9.74 37.08
N PRO A 256 -1.35 -9.35 38.14
CA PRO A 256 -1.89 -8.44 39.14
C PRO A 256 -2.22 -7.10 38.47
N VAL A 257 -3.33 -6.48 38.89
CA VAL A 257 -3.72 -5.14 38.45
C VAL A 257 -2.55 -4.20 38.71
N PRO A 258 -2.09 -3.43 37.70
CA PRO A 258 -0.98 -2.51 37.85
C PRO A 258 -1.20 -1.54 39.01
N SER A 259 -0.23 -1.47 39.92
CA SER A 259 -0.23 -0.53 41.02
C SER A 259 1.17 0.05 41.20
N ALA A 260 1.28 1.24 41.79
CA ALA A 260 2.56 1.85 42.13
C ALA A 260 3.43 0.96 43.07
N HIS A 261 2.80 -0.04 43.71
CA HIS A 261 3.46 -1.01 44.60
C HIS A 261 3.59 -2.42 44.00
N SER A 262 3.45 -2.57 42.67
CA SER A 262 3.67 -3.86 42.02
C SER A 262 5.09 -4.40 42.29
N PRO A 263 5.26 -5.72 42.44
CA PRO A 263 6.54 -6.31 42.80
C PRO A 263 7.64 -5.97 41.77
N PRO A 264 8.89 -5.78 42.23
CA PRO A 264 10.01 -5.48 41.34
C PRO A 264 10.20 -6.63 40.34
N GLY A 265 10.07 -6.31 39.04
CA GLY A 265 10.15 -7.28 37.94
C GLY A 265 8.85 -7.46 37.15
N SER A 266 7.72 -6.91 37.59
CA SER A 266 6.48 -6.93 36.78
C SER A 266 6.63 -6.05 35.54
N GLN A 267 6.69 -6.68 34.36
CA GLN A 267 6.81 -6.01 33.07
C GLN A 267 5.45 -5.86 32.41
N TYR A 268 5.10 -4.61 32.09
CA TYR A 268 3.89 -4.25 31.36
C TYR A 268 4.24 -3.42 30.13
N CYS A 269 3.23 -3.17 29.30
CA CYS A 269 3.32 -2.35 28.11
C CYS A 269 4.34 -2.88 27.08
N VAL A 270 4.32 -2.27 25.90
CA VAL A 270 5.28 -2.53 24.84
C VAL A 270 6.71 -2.06 25.18
N CYS A 271 6.88 -1.20 26.18
CA CYS A 271 8.21 -0.75 26.65
C CYS A 271 8.85 -1.67 27.69
N SER A 272 8.10 -2.67 28.18
CA SER A 272 8.54 -3.63 29.21
C SER A 272 9.01 -2.97 30.50
N GLN A 273 8.50 -1.77 30.81
CA GLN A 273 8.81 -1.02 32.02
C GLN A 273 7.79 -1.32 33.13
N PRO A 274 8.13 -0.99 34.40
CA PRO A 274 7.20 -1.09 35.52
C PRO A 274 5.92 -0.26 35.29
N PRO A 275 4.83 -0.58 35.98
CA PRO A 275 3.60 0.18 35.84
C PRO A 275 3.76 1.62 36.34
N ALA A 276 3.11 2.56 35.65
CA ALA A 276 3.01 3.95 36.11
C ALA A 276 1.74 4.15 36.96
N SER A 277 1.53 5.36 37.48
CA SER A 277 0.31 5.72 38.22
C SER A 277 -0.96 5.60 37.39
N ALA A 278 -0.86 5.74 36.07
CA ALA A 278 -1.96 5.66 35.12
C ALA A 278 -1.64 4.61 34.06
N MET A 279 -2.49 3.59 33.94
CA MET A 279 -2.35 2.49 32.98
C MET A 279 -3.67 2.30 32.24
N LEU A 280 -3.61 1.88 30.98
CA LEU A 280 -4.78 1.58 30.15
C LEU A 280 -4.82 0.09 29.85
N GLN A 281 -5.96 -0.55 30.12
CA GLN A 281 -6.17 -1.96 29.78
C GLN A 281 -6.76 -2.09 28.39
N CYS A 282 -6.15 -2.92 27.55
CA CYS A 282 -6.66 -3.20 26.21
C CYS A 282 -7.89 -4.12 26.27
N GLU A 283 -8.97 -3.75 25.58
CA GLU A 283 -10.22 -4.53 25.58
C GLU A 283 -10.08 -5.90 24.90
N LEU A 284 -9.16 -6.03 23.93
CA LEU A 284 -8.95 -7.29 23.20
C LEU A 284 -8.01 -8.25 23.94
N CYS A 285 -6.75 -7.85 24.16
CA CYS A 285 -5.76 -8.74 24.79
C CYS A 285 -5.78 -8.71 26.33
N GLN A 286 -6.46 -7.75 26.95
CA GLN A 286 -6.55 -7.58 28.41
C GLN A 286 -5.21 -7.24 29.11
N ASP A 287 -4.16 -6.89 28.36
CA ASP A 287 -2.88 -6.40 28.91
C ASP A 287 -2.91 -4.88 29.16
N TRP A 288 -1.90 -4.40 29.88
CA TRP A 288 -1.83 -3.02 30.36
C TRP A 288 -0.74 -2.19 29.69
N PHE A 289 -1.05 -0.93 29.36
CA PHE A 289 -0.19 -0.04 28.58
C PHE A 289 -0.12 1.37 29.19
N HIS A 290 1.05 2.01 29.10
CA HIS A 290 1.21 3.40 29.51
C HIS A 290 0.55 4.36 28.51
N PRO A 291 -0.23 5.36 28.96
CA PRO A 291 -0.81 6.39 28.09
C PRO A 291 0.23 7.19 27.27
N THR A 292 1.47 7.28 27.75
CA THR A 292 2.57 7.96 27.05
C THR A 292 3.22 7.11 25.95
N CYS A 293 3.01 5.79 25.97
CA CYS A 293 3.60 4.86 25.00
C CYS A 293 2.65 4.53 23.85
N VAL A 294 1.35 4.75 24.03
CA VAL A 294 0.30 4.33 23.08
C VAL A 294 -0.69 5.46 22.84
N ALA A 295 -1.35 5.44 21.69
CA ALA A 295 -2.52 6.29 21.46
C ALA A 295 -3.70 5.78 22.29
N TRP A 296 -4.58 6.68 22.72
CA TRP A 296 -5.71 6.36 23.60
C TRP A 296 -7.00 7.03 23.09
N PRO A 297 -8.18 6.48 23.41
CA PRO A 297 -9.46 6.95 22.86
C PRO A 297 -9.89 8.27 23.51
N ARG A 298 -10.51 9.15 22.72
CA ARG A 298 -10.98 10.47 23.19
C ARG A 298 -12.46 10.39 23.47
N LEU A 299 -12.87 10.64 24.72
CA LEU A 299 -14.27 10.57 25.13
C LEU A 299 -15.16 11.60 24.40
N GLY A 300 -14.55 12.68 23.91
CA GLY A 300 -15.24 13.76 23.21
C GLY A 300 -15.77 13.37 21.83
N ASN A 301 -17.07 13.08 21.76
CA ASN A 301 -17.88 13.32 20.57
C ASN A 301 -18.07 14.85 20.41
N PRO A 302 -18.40 15.43 19.23
CA PRO A 302 -18.63 16.88 19.07
C PRO A 302 -19.75 17.45 19.96
N ARG A 303 -20.50 16.60 20.69
CA ARG A 303 -21.48 16.97 21.69
C ARG A 303 -21.36 16.03 22.91
N PRO A 304 -21.07 16.55 24.10
CA PRO A 304 -21.08 15.76 25.33
C PRO A 304 -22.49 15.21 25.63
N SER A 305 -22.60 13.90 25.82
CA SER A 305 -23.85 13.18 26.11
C SER A 305 -23.89 12.76 27.58
N PRO A 306 -25.01 12.89 28.30
CA PRO A 306 -25.15 12.33 29.65
C PRO A 306 -25.26 10.79 29.64
N ALA A 307 -25.49 10.18 28.47
CA ALA A 307 -25.47 8.74 28.30
C ALA A 307 -24.02 8.22 28.22
N TRP A 308 -23.45 7.88 29.37
CA TRP A 308 -22.05 7.49 29.50
C TRP A 308 -21.66 6.21 28.72
N TRP A 309 -22.63 5.34 28.42
CA TRP A 309 -22.41 4.16 27.57
C TRP A 309 -22.21 4.50 26.08
N GLU A 310 -22.35 5.78 25.70
CA GLU A 310 -22.01 6.27 24.35
C GLU A 310 -20.60 6.85 24.28
N TRP A 311 -19.92 7.01 25.42
CA TRP A 311 -18.60 7.63 25.46
C TRP A 311 -17.54 6.69 24.88
N ASP A 312 -16.71 7.21 23.97
CA ASP A 312 -15.67 6.42 23.32
C ASP A 312 -14.49 6.18 24.28
N ALA A 313 -14.60 5.10 25.05
CA ALA A 313 -13.60 4.65 26.00
C ALA A 313 -12.96 3.31 25.59
N LYS A 314 -13.24 2.82 24.38
CA LYS A 314 -12.74 1.53 23.92
C LYS A 314 -11.27 1.67 23.53
N PHE A 315 -10.37 1.06 24.30
CA PHE A 315 -8.93 1.11 24.02
C PHE A 315 -8.43 -0.22 23.46
N LEU A 316 -7.82 -0.17 22.28
CA LEU A 316 -7.07 -1.27 21.69
C LEU A 316 -5.59 -0.91 21.62
N CYS A 317 -4.72 -1.82 22.06
CA CYS A 317 -3.27 -1.57 22.04
C CYS A 317 -2.71 -1.61 20.61
N PRO A 318 -1.50 -1.07 20.37
CA PRO A 318 -0.89 -1.08 19.03
C PRO A 318 -0.70 -2.48 18.42
N LEU A 319 -0.55 -3.52 19.26
CA LEU A 319 -0.40 -4.90 18.81
C LEU A 319 -1.74 -5.53 18.37
N CYS A 320 -2.85 -5.09 18.97
CA CYS A 320 -4.21 -5.52 18.65
C CYS A 320 -4.83 -4.69 17.51
N GLN A 321 -4.42 -3.42 17.36
CA GLN A 321 -4.87 -2.54 16.29
C GLN A 321 -3.79 -2.42 15.22
N ARG A 322 -3.66 -3.46 14.37
CA ARG A 322 -2.59 -3.56 13.38
C ARG A 322 -2.80 -2.62 12.20
N SER A 323 -4.05 -2.36 11.82
CA SER A 323 -4.43 -1.54 10.67
C SER A 323 -5.26 -0.30 11.05
N ARG A 324 -5.65 0.47 10.04
CA ARG A 324 -6.64 1.57 10.15
C ARG A 324 -8.09 1.08 10.22
N ARG A 325 -8.35 -0.20 10.00
CA ARG A 325 -9.69 -0.82 9.95
C ARG A 325 -10.69 -0.04 9.10
N PRO A 326 -10.52 -0.02 7.76
CA PRO A 326 -11.47 0.65 6.87
C PRO A 326 -12.90 0.10 7.02
N ARG A 327 -13.90 0.88 6.62
CA ARG A 327 -15.28 0.42 6.58
C ARG A 327 -15.48 -0.63 5.48
N LEU A 328 -16.46 -1.50 5.65
CA LEU A 328 -16.77 -2.57 4.69
C LEU A 328 -17.04 -2.01 3.27
N GLU A 329 -17.75 -0.88 3.14
CA GLU A 329 -18.05 -0.30 1.82
C GLU A 329 -16.77 0.12 1.08
N THR A 330 -15.76 0.58 1.83
CA THR A 330 -14.44 0.95 1.25
C THR A 330 -13.72 -0.29 0.73
N ILE A 331 -13.83 -1.42 1.43
CA ILE A 331 -13.22 -2.69 1.02
C ILE A 331 -13.91 -3.26 -0.21
N LEU A 332 -15.24 -3.20 -0.26
CA LEU A 332 -16.00 -3.67 -1.43
C LEU A 332 -15.59 -2.91 -2.71
N ALA A 333 -15.29 -1.61 -2.62
CA ALA A 333 -14.76 -0.85 -3.75
C ALA A 333 -13.38 -1.36 -4.23
N LEU A 334 -12.51 -1.81 -3.31
CA LEU A 334 -11.22 -2.43 -3.67
C LEU A 334 -11.42 -3.78 -4.37
N LEU A 335 -12.40 -4.59 -3.93
CA LEU A 335 -12.72 -5.88 -4.56
C LEU A 335 -13.29 -5.69 -5.97
N VAL A 336 -14.17 -4.72 -6.18
CA VAL A 336 -14.68 -4.39 -7.53
C VAL A 336 -13.55 -3.93 -8.46
N ALA A 337 -12.56 -3.21 -7.93
CA ALA A 337 -11.38 -2.84 -8.70
C ALA A 337 -10.48 -4.05 -8.99
N LEU A 338 -10.33 -4.98 -8.03
CA LEU A 338 -9.55 -6.22 -8.17
C LEU A 338 -10.12 -7.13 -9.26
N GLN A 339 -11.45 -7.28 -9.34
CA GLN A 339 -12.13 -8.12 -10.35
C GLN A 339 -11.83 -7.72 -11.80
N LYS A 340 -11.37 -6.48 -12.04
CA LYS A 340 -11.02 -5.97 -13.37
C LYS A 340 -9.56 -6.24 -13.75
N LEU A 341 -8.77 -6.79 -12.83
CA LEU A 341 -7.35 -7.03 -13.04
C LEU A 341 -7.16 -8.45 -13.61
N PRO A 342 -6.53 -8.60 -14.79
CA PRO A 342 -6.21 -9.90 -15.37
C PRO A 342 -4.93 -10.49 -14.77
N VAL A 343 -4.75 -10.35 -13.45
CA VAL A 343 -3.57 -10.78 -12.70
C VAL A 343 -3.98 -11.05 -11.27
N ARG A 344 -3.42 -12.11 -10.69
CA ARG A 344 -3.68 -12.53 -9.34
C ARG A 344 -2.64 -11.97 -8.37
N LEU A 345 -3.12 -11.54 -7.20
CA LEU A 345 -2.28 -11.08 -6.10
C LEU A 345 -2.62 -11.89 -4.84
N PRO A 346 -1.64 -12.34 -4.04
CA PRO A 346 -1.93 -12.99 -2.76
C PRO A 346 -2.71 -12.07 -1.81
N GLU A 347 -2.45 -10.75 -1.85
CA GLU A 347 -3.23 -9.77 -1.08
C GLU A 347 -4.68 -9.65 -1.58
N GLY A 348 -4.92 -9.94 -2.86
CA GLY A 348 -6.27 -10.02 -3.43
C GLY A 348 -7.07 -11.17 -2.84
N GLU A 349 -6.47 -12.37 -2.79
CA GLU A 349 -7.08 -13.56 -2.19
C GLU A 349 -7.34 -13.35 -0.69
N ALA A 350 -6.37 -12.79 0.04
CA ALA A 350 -6.52 -12.47 1.45
C ALA A 350 -7.62 -11.44 1.70
N LEU A 351 -7.76 -10.43 0.83
CA LEU A 351 -8.84 -9.43 0.93
C LEU A 351 -10.23 -10.06 0.73
N GLN A 352 -10.35 -11.00 -0.21
CA GLN A 352 -11.60 -11.75 -0.41
C GLN A 352 -11.96 -12.57 0.83
N CYS A 353 -10.99 -13.33 1.37
CA CYS A 353 -11.18 -14.11 2.59
C CYS A 353 -11.58 -13.23 3.80
N LEU A 354 -10.91 -12.09 3.98
CA LEU A 354 -11.23 -11.12 5.03
C LEU A 354 -12.66 -10.57 4.88
N THR A 355 -13.07 -10.29 3.64
CA THR A 355 -14.40 -9.77 3.35
C THR A 355 -15.48 -10.80 3.63
N GLU A 356 -15.27 -12.06 3.22
CA GLU A 356 -16.19 -13.17 3.53
C GLU A 356 -16.32 -13.38 5.05
N ARG A 357 -15.19 -13.36 5.78
CA ARG A 357 -15.15 -13.45 7.24
C ARG A 357 -15.93 -12.30 7.89
N ALA A 358 -15.73 -11.08 7.40
CA ALA A 358 -16.42 -9.89 7.91
C ALA A 358 -17.94 -9.93 7.66
N ILE A 359 -18.37 -10.36 6.46
CA ILE A 359 -19.80 -10.52 6.14
C ILE A 359 -20.43 -11.60 7.01
N THR A 360 -19.78 -12.76 7.15
CA THR A 360 -20.28 -13.86 8.00
C THR A 360 -20.42 -13.43 9.47
N TRP A 361 -19.45 -12.66 9.97
CA TRP A 361 -19.54 -12.07 11.30
C TRP A 361 -20.69 -11.05 11.38
N GLN A 362 -20.84 -10.19 10.37
CA GLN A 362 -21.89 -9.17 10.33
C GLN A 362 -23.28 -9.81 10.37
N ASP A 363 -23.51 -10.90 9.61
CA ASP A 363 -24.79 -11.60 9.61
C ASP A 363 -25.12 -12.16 10.99
N ARG A 364 -24.15 -12.81 11.66
CA ARG A 364 -24.32 -13.29 13.05
C ARG A 364 -24.60 -12.14 14.02
N ALA A 365 -23.89 -11.03 13.90
CA ALA A 365 -24.08 -9.85 14.73
C ALA A 365 -25.47 -9.24 14.52
N ARG A 366 -25.92 -9.08 13.28
CA ARG A 366 -27.27 -8.60 12.95
C ARG A 366 -28.35 -9.54 13.49
N GLN A 367 -28.18 -10.85 13.36
CA GLN A 367 -29.12 -11.84 13.90
C GLN A 367 -29.25 -11.72 15.43
N LEU A 368 -28.14 -11.62 16.15
CA LEU A 368 -28.17 -11.50 17.60
C LEU A 368 -28.75 -10.15 18.06
N LEU A 369 -28.38 -9.05 17.38
CA LEU A 369 -28.94 -7.72 17.65
C LEU A 369 -30.45 -7.63 17.35
N ALA A 370 -30.96 -8.46 16.43
CA ALA A 370 -32.38 -8.57 16.11
C ALA A 370 -33.16 -9.52 17.04
N SER A 371 -32.50 -10.19 17.99
CA SER A 371 -33.20 -11.02 18.97
C SER A 371 -34.12 -10.17 19.86
N SER A 372 -35.27 -10.73 20.25
CA SER A 372 -36.29 -9.99 21.02
C SER A 372 -35.76 -9.42 22.33
N GLU A 373 -34.89 -10.15 23.03
CA GLU A 373 -34.26 -9.71 24.27
C GLU A 373 -33.35 -8.49 24.06
N VAL A 374 -32.53 -8.51 23.00
CA VAL A 374 -31.61 -7.41 22.68
C VAL A 374 -32.37 -6.19 22.19
N VAL A 375 -33.36 -6.37 21.32
CA VAL A 375 -34.21 -5.27 20.84
C VAL A 375 -34.91 -4.57 22.03
N ALA A 376 -35.50 -5.34 22.94
CA ALA A 376 -36.12 -4.79 24.15
C ALA A 376 -35.10 -4.07 25.07
N ALA A 377 -33.85 -4.54 25.13
CA ALA A 377 -32.78 -3.85 25.86
C ALA A 377 -32.40 -2.51 25.19
N LEU A 378 -32.29 -2.48 23.87
CA LEU A 378 -31.98 -1.27 23.10
C LEU A 378 -33.10 -0.22 23.20
N GLU A 379 -34.38 -0.63 23.16
CA GLU A 379 -35.52 0.28 23.37
C GLU A 379 -35.52 0.90 24.77
N ARG A 380 -35.20 0.10 25.81
CA ARG A 380 -35.05 0.60 27.19
C ARG A 380 -33.92 1.63 27.30
N LEU A 381 -32.80 1.39 26.63
CA LEU A 381 -31.69 2.35 26.56
C LEU A 381 -32.07 3.65 25.89
N GLU A 382 -32.76 3.58 24.76
CA GLU A 382 -33.20 4.77 24.04
C GLU A 382 -34.16 5.60 24.92
N GLY A 383 -35.08 4.95 25.63
CA GLY A 383 -35.96 5.60 26.60
C GLY A 383 -35.20 6.23 27.78
N LEU A 384 -34.14 5.60 28.27
CA LEU A 384 -33.27 6.17 29.31
C LEU A 384 -32.47 7.37 28.78
N ARG A 385 -31.91 7.27 27.58
CA ARG A 385 -31.18 8.35 26.90
C ARG A 385 -32.03 9.61 26.77
N GLN A 386 -33.28 9.45 26.31
CA GLN A 386 -34.23 10.56 26.18
C GLN A 386 -34.58 11.21 27.52
N ARG A 387 -34.70 10.43 28.60
CA ARG A 387 -34.91 10.97 29.96
C ARG A 387 -33.71 11.80 30.42
N LEU A 388 -32.49 11.29 30.29
CA LEU A 388 -31.26 11.99 30.67
C LEU A 388 -31.07 13.31 29.89
N LEU A 389 -31.36 13.31 28.59
CA LEU A 389 -31.32 14.52 27.76
C LEU A 389 -32.35 15.57 28.22
N ARG A 390 -33.54 15.14 28.62
CA ARG A 390 -34.58 16.03 29.14
C ARG A 390 -34.20 16.60 30.50
N ASP A 391 -33.55 15.83 31.35
CA ASP A 391 -33.18 16.28 32.69
C ASP A 391 -31.97 17.25 32.63
N SER A 392 -30.98 16.95 31.80
CA SER A 392 -29.86 17.85 31.50
C SER A 392 -30.32 19.21 30.92
N THR A 393 -31.31 19.23 30.03
CA THR A 393 -31.86 20.48 29.48
C THR A 393 -32.68 21.29 30.49
N LYS A 394 -33.38 20.63 31.42
CA LYS A 394 -34.08 21.30 32.52
C LYS A 394 -33.10 21.93 33.52
N GLU A 395 -32.03 21.24 33.89
CA GLU A 395 -31.00 21.78 34.77
C GLU A 395 -30.27 22.98 34.13
N ALA A 396 -29.94 22.88 32.84
CA ALA A 396 -29.37 24.01 32.10
C ALA A 396 -30.33 25.22 31.98
N GLY A 397 -31.66 24.97 31.94
CA GLY A 397 -32.69 26.00 31.94
C GLY A 397 -32.87 26.66 33.31
N ALA A 398 -32.92 25.88 34.39
CA ALA A 398 -33.05 26.38 35.76
C ALA A 398 -31.85 27.22 36.21
N LEU A 399 -30.62 26.86 35.78
CA LEU A 399 -29.41 27.65 36.03
C LEU A 399 -29.44 29.01 35.29
N LYS A 400 -30.07 29.08 34.11
CA LYS A 400 -30.27 30.34 33.38
C LYS A 400 -31.36 31.23 34.00
N GLU A 401 -32.46 30.65 34.47
CA GLU A 401 -33.51 31.41 35.17
C GLU A 401 -33.05 31.94 36.54
N SER A 402 -32.24 31.17 37.27
CA SER A 402 -31.60 31.62 38.52
C SER A 402 -30.62 32.77 38.28
N SER A 403 -29.91 32.79 37.15
CA SER A 403 -28.99 33.88 36.79
C SER A 403 -29.71 35.16 36.36
N CYS A 404 -30.98 35.09 35.94
CA CYS A 404 -31.78 36.25 35.56
C CYS A 404 -32.46 36.95 36.76
N ASN A 405 -32.46 36.34 37.95
CA ASN A 405 -33.11 36.89 39.14
C ASN A 405 -32.19 37.75 40.04
N GLU A 406 -30.91 37.91 39.69
CA GLU A 406 -29.94 38.69 40.48
C GLU A 406 -29.40 39.96 39.79
N GLN A 407 -30.05 40.43 38.71
CA GLN A 407 -29.74 41.74 38.12
C GLN A 407 -31.01 42.53 37.80
N THR A 408 -31.56 43.18 38.82
CA THR A 408 -32.51 44.29 38.65
C THR A 408 -32.00 45.53 39.36
N LYS A 409 -31.07 46.29 38.74
CA LYS A 409 -31.13 47.77 38.68
C LYS A 409 -29.99 48.43 37.88
N VAL A 410 -30.42 49.40 37.07
CA VAL A 410 -29.72 50.60 36.51
C VAL A 410 -29.36 50.57 35.02
N SER A 411 -30.28 51.19 34.25
CA SER A 411 -30.13 52.19 33.17
C SER A 411 -29.01 52.14 32.12
N LEU A 412 -29.48 52.04 30.87
CA LEU A 412 -29.28 52.94 29.71
C LEU A 412 -27.87 53.42 29.30
N GLU A 413 -27.56 53.04 28.06
CA GLU A 413 -26.89 53.76 26.95
C GLU A 413 -25.55 53.20 26.41
N ASN A 414 -25.65 52.82 25.13
CA ASN A 414 -24.68 52.83 24.03
C ASN A 414 -23.28 52.17 24.17
N GLY A 415 -23.01 51.31 23.18
CA GLY A 415 -21.84 51.53 22.33
C GLY A 415 -20.76 50.45 22.35
N ASP A 416 -20.79 49.62 21.31
CA ASP A 416 -19.63 49.17 20.55
C ASP A 416 -18.77 47.98 21.03
N SER A 417 -18.31 47.25 20.02
CA SER A 417 -17.16 46.32 19.97
C SER A 417 -17.34 44.81 20.26
N ALA A 418 -16.87 44.07 19.25
CA ALA A 418 -16.28 42.73 19.25
C ALA A 418 -17.23 41.51 19.20
N THR A 419 -17.34 40.97 17.98
CA THR A 419 -17.71 39.57 17.70
C THR A 419 -16.82 38.61 18.50
N PRO A 420 -17.36 37.62 19.24
CA PRO A 420 -16.52 36.62 19.89
C PRO A 420 -16.06 35.60 18.84
N GLU A 421 -14.76 35.50 18.68
CA GLU A 421 -14.10 34.48 17.88
C GLU A 421 -14.50 33.07 18.36
N LYS A 422 -14.85 32.20 17.40
CA LYS A 422 -15.32 30.81 17.58
C LYS A 422 -14.20 29.83 18.00
N ASN A 423 -13.48 30.10 19.09
CA ASN A 423 -12.42 29.22 19.59
C ASN A 423 -12.67 28.65 21.02
N SER A 424 -13.86 28.85 21.61
CA SER A 424 -14.15 28.44 23.01
C SER A 424 -14.97 27.16 23.18
N THR A 425 -15.56 26.59 22.13
CA THR A 425 -16.52 25.48 22.22
C THR A 425 -15.96 24.24 22.91
N CYS A 426 -14.72 23.83 22.59
CA CYS A 426 -14.17 22.56 23.08
C CYS A 426 -13.75 22.55 24.57
N ALA A 427 -13.55 23.70 25.22
CA ALA A 427 -13.24 23.73 26.65
C ALA A 427 -14.48 23.45 27.50
N SER A 428 -15.62 23.99 27.06
CA SER A 428 -16.94 23.75 27.67
C SER A 428 -17.36 22.29 27.61
N ASP A 429 -16.96 21.55 26.57
CA ASP A 429 -17.35 20.15 26.40
C ASP A 429 -16.69 19.21 27.43
N LEU A 430 -15.39 19.40 27.71
CA LEU A 430 -14.68 18.60 28.73
C LEU A 430 -15.18 18.93 30.14
N GLU A 431 -15.46 20.19 30.43
CA GLU A 431 -16.04 20.61 31.70
C GLU A 431 -17.44 19.99 31.89
N MET A 432 -18.24 19.92 30.83
CA MET A 432 -19.55 19.26 30.87
C MET A 432 -19.42 17.76 31.12
N LEU A 433 -18.50 17.06 30.44
CA LEU A 433 -18.24 15.63 30.72
C LEU A 433 -17.76 15.41 32.17
N CYS A 434 -16.88 16.28 32.68
CA CYS A 434 -16.44 16.24 34.07
C CYS A 434 -17.61 16.42 35.04
N SER A 435 -18.57 17.29 34.72
CA SER A 435 -19.76 17.51 35.56
C SER A 435 -20.68 16.30 35.62
N TYR A 436 -20.69 15.46 34.58
CA TYR A 436 -21.46 14.21 34.57
C TYR A 436 -20.81 13.10 35.39
N LEU A 437 -19.48 13.09 35.58
CA LEU A 437 -18.77 11.99 36.27
C LEU A 437 -19.38 11.62 37.65
N PRO A 438 -19.68 12.57 38.56
CA PRO A 438 -20.24 12.24 39.88
C PRO A 438 -21.70 11.77 39.80
N GLN A 439 -22.38 12.02 38.68
CA GLN A 439 -23.78 11.68 38.46
C GLN A 439 -23.94 10.34 37.71
N LEU A 440 -22.83 9.69 37.32
CA LEU A 440 -22.89 8.42 36.62
C LEU A 440 -23.33 7.30 37.57
N HIS A 441 -24.46 6.69 37.26
CA HIS A 441 -24.98 5.53 37.95
C HIS A 441 -25.21 4.40 36.94
N GLY A 442 -25.07 3.16 37.39
CA GLY A 442 -25.32 1.99 36.56
C GLY A 442 -25.21 0.67 37.33
N PRO A 443 -25.46 -0.46 36.65
CA PRO A 443 -25.64 -0.60 35.20
C PRO A 443 -26.92 0.07 34.68
N ALA A 444 -26.88 0.58 33.44
CA ALA A 444 -28.02 1.29 32.82
C ALA A 444 -29.14 0.32 32.38
N LEU A 445 -28.80 -0.96 32.23
CA LEU A 445 -29.72 -2.07 31.98
C LEU A 445 -29.13 -3.36 32.54
N GLU A 446 -29.96 -4.40 32.64
CA GLU A 446 -29.51 -5.75 32.93
C GLU A 446 -29.64 -6.63 31.68
N LEU A 447 -28.61 -7.42 31.40
CA LEU A 447 -28.63 -8.49 30.40
C LEU A 447 -28.42 -9.84 31.09
N PRO A 448 -29.26 -10.84 30.80
CA PRO A 448 -28.99 -12.22 31.18
C PRO A 448 -27.66 -12.71 30.59
N ASP A 449 -26.97 -13.61 31.30
CA ASP A 449 -25.72 -14.21 30.82
C ASP A 449 -25.89 -14.95 29.49
N ALA A 450 -27.08 -15.53 29.25
CA ALA A 450 -27.42 -16.18 27.99
C ALA A 450 -27.34 -15.24 26.77
N THR A 451 -27.60 -13.94 26.97
CA THR A 451 -27.53 -12.91 25.93
C THR A 451 -26.16 -12.20 25.95
N ARG A 452 -25.63 -11.94 27.14
CA ARG A 452 -24.38 -11.19 27.35
C ARG A 452 -23.16 -11.94 26.84
N LEU A 453 -23.02 -13.24 27.15
CA LEU A 453 -21.83 -14.01 26.76
C LEU A 453 -21.66 -14.13 25.24
N PRO A 454 -22.71 -14.42 24.43
CA PRO A 454 -22.57 -14.40 22.97
C PRO A 454 -22.23 -13.01 22.40
N LEU A 455 -22.75 -11.94 23.01
CA LEU A 455 -22.40 -10.56 22.62
C LEU A 455 -20.92 -10.26 22.90
N GLU A 456 -20.38 -10.70 24.04
CA GLU A 456 -18.97 -10.53 24.40
C GLU A 456 -18.04 -11.33 23.47
N GLU A 457 -18.43 -12.55 23.09
CA GLU A 457 -17.68 -13.35 22.12
C GLU A 457 -17.69 -12.69 20.74
N LEU A 458 -18.85 -12.27 20.24
CA LEU A 458 -18.96 -11.57 18.96
C LEU A 458 -18.19 -10.27 18.94
N LEU A 459 -18.22 -9.49 20.03
CA LEU A 459 -17.43 -8.27 20.14
C LEU A 459 -15.93 -8.55 20.02
N MET A 460 -15.44 -9.60 20.69
CA MET A 460 -14.04 -10.02 20.62
C MET A 460 -13.67 -10.47 19.21
N GLU A 461 -14.51 -11.27 18.56
CA GLU A 461 -14.30 -11.68 17.16
C GLU A 461 -14.30 -10.47 16.22
N GLY A 462 -15.20 -9.52 16.43
CA GLY A 462 -15.26 -8.27 15.66
C GLY A 462 -14.02 -7.41 15.85
N ASP A 463 -13.42 -7.45 17.05
CA ASP A 463 -12.17 -6.77 17.34
C ASP A 463 -10.93 -7.46 16.73
N LEU A 464 -11.03 -8.72 16.32
CA LEU A 464 -10.00 -9.39 15.52
C LEU A 464 -10.09 -9.02 14.04
N LEU A 465 -11.25 -8.56 13.55
CA LEU A 465 -11.40 -8.13 12.16
C LEU A 465 -10.63 -6.83 11.91
N GLU A 466 -9.86 -6.81 10.82
CA GLU A 466 -9.20 -5.60 10.35
C GLU A 466 -10.14 -4.71 9.51
N VAL A 467 -11.44 -4.74 9.84
CA VAL A 467 -12.55 -4.01 9.19
C VAL A 467 -13.42 -3.36 10.27
N THR A 468 -13.91 -2.15 10.04
CA THR A 468 -14.87 -1.50 10.93
C THR A 468 -16.31 -1.76 10.46
N LEU A 469 -17.15 -2.23 11.39
CA LEU A 469 -18.57 -2.52 11.18
C LEU A 469 -19.40 -1.81 12.26
N ASP A 470 -20.55 -1.24 11.88
CA ASP A 470 -21.40 -0.47 12.79
C ASP A 470 -22.03 -1.36 13.88
N GLU A 471 -22.22 -2.65 13.58
CA GLU A 471 -22.68 -3.66 14.53
C GLU A 471 -21.71 -3.79 15.73
N SER A 472 -20.40 -3.67 15.51
CA SER A 472 -19.39 -3.75 16.59
C SER A 472 -19.57 -2.63 17.61
N GLN A 473 -19.89 -1.43 17.12
CA GLN A 473 -20.15 -0.27 17.99
C GLN A 473 -21.46 -0.44 18.76
N SER A 474 -22.48 -1.01 18.12
CA SER A 474 -23.78 -1.28 18.74
C SER A 474 -23.65 -2.29 19.87
N ILE A 475 -22.94 -3.41 19.63
CA ILE A 475 -22.64 -4.43 20.65
C ILE A 475 -21.82 -3.83 21.79
N TRP A 476 -20.77 -3.05 21.47
CA TRP A 476 -19.95 -2.38 22.49
C TRP A 476 -20.78 -1.49 23.42
N ARG A 477 -21.63 -0.60 22.88
CA ARG A 477 -22.47 0.31 23.68
C ARG A 477 -23.46 -0.46 24.55
N LEU A 478 -24.06 -1.52 24.01
CA LEU A 478 -25.00 -2.36 24.74
C LEU A 478 -24.32 -3.05 25.94
N LEU A 479 -23.15 -3.65 25.72
CA LEU A 479 -22.36 -4.29 26.78
C LEU A 479 -21.85 -3.27 27.80
N GLN A 480 -21.39 -2.11 27.34
CA GLN A 480 -20.95 -1.02 28.20
C GLN A 480 -22.09 -0.58 29.13
N ALA A 481 -23.31 -0.45 28.61
CA ALA A 481 -24.48 -0.08 29.40
C ALA A 481 -24.94 -1.17 30.38
N ALA A 482 -24.62 -2.44 30.12
CA ALA A 482 -24.91 -3.56 31.01
C ALA A 482 -23.91 -3.69 32.18
N CYS A 483 -22.82 -2.91 32.17
CA CYS A 483 -21.81 -2.89 33.23
C CYS A 483 -21.94 -1.66 34.13
N ALA A 484 -21.28 -1.68 35.29
CA ALA A 484 -21.12 -0.47 36.08
C ALA A 484 -20.21 0.54 35.32
N PRO A 485 -20.50 1.85 35.38
CA PRO A 485 -19.66 2.86 34.73
C PRO A 485 -18.23 2.79 35.29
N GLN A 486 -17.24 2.73 34.40
CA GLN A 486 -15.82 2.72 34.77
C GLN A 486 -15.36 4.15 35.08
N VAL A 487 -15.86 4.72 36.17
CA VAL A 487 -15.65 6.15 36.53
C VAL A 487 -14.16 6.49 36.59
N ASP A 488 -13.33 5.63 37.17
CA ASP A 488 -11.88 5.85 37.25
C ASP A 488 -11.23 5.92 35.85
N LYS A 489 -11.64 5.04 34.93
CA LYS A 489 -11.15 5.05 33.54
C LYS A 489 -11.60 6.32 32.80
N PHE A 490 -12.85 6.74 32.98
CA PHE A 490 -13.34 7.97 32.37
C PHE A 490 -12.61 9.21 32.91
N HIS A 491 -12.39 9.27 34.22
CA HIS A 491 -11.62 10.33 34.87
C HIS A 491 -10.19 10.40 34.31
N GLN A 492 -9.51 9.25 34.24
CA GLN A 492 -8.17 9.13 33.68
C GLN A 492 -8.10 9.62 32.22
N LEU A 493 -9.05 9.25 31.37
CA LEU A 493 -9.10 9.68 29.97
C LEU A 493 -9.33 11.20 29.86
N LEU A 494 -10.21 11.77 30.69
CA LEU A 494 -10.43 13.22 30.75
C LEU A 494 -9.16 13.97 31.20
N ASP A 495 -8.46 13.47 32.21
CA ASP A 495 -7.20 14.06 32.69
C ASP A 495 -6.12 14.03 31.61
N LEU A 496 -5.99 12.91 30.89
CA LEU A 496 -5.06 12.77 29.77
C LEU A 496 -5.38 13.80 28.67
N GLU A 497 -6.66 13.96 28.33
CA GLU A 497 -7.08 14.93 27.31
C GLU A 497 -6.87 16.38 27.75
N GLN A 498 -7.14 16.71 29.01
CA GLN A 498 -6.83 18.02 29.58
C GLN A 498 -5.32 18.30 29.57
N ALA A 499 -4.49 17.34 29.94
CA ALA A 499 -3.04 17.47 29.99
C ALA A 499 -2.45 17.72 28.59
N GLU A 500 -2.89 16.97 27.58
CA GLU A 500 -2.45 17.16 26.19
C GLU A 500 -2.84 18.54 25.65
N ARG A 501 -4.06 19.01 25.96
CA ARG A 501 -4.54 20.37 25.61
C ARG A 501 -3.73 21.47 26.31
N ARG A 502 -3.32 21.27 27.56
CA ARG A 502 -2.43 22.21 28.27
C ARG A 502 -1.03 22.25 27.62
N GLY A 503 -0.49 21.10 27.23
CA GLY A 503 0.81 20.99 26.56
C GLY A 503 0.85 21.65 25.17
N THR A 504 -0.19 21.48 24.37
CA THR A 504 -0.32 22.12 23.04
C THR A 504 -0.46 23.64 23.15
N ARG A 505 -1.28 24.14 24.10
CA ARG A 505 -1.39 25.58 24.41
C ARG A 505 -0.06 26.17 24.92
N GLY A 506 0.72 25.40 25.68
CA GLY A 506 2.06 25.80 26.16
C GLY A 506 3.07 25.99 25.03
N ARG A 507 3.14 25.05 24.07
CA ARG A 507 4.03 25.15 22.89
C ARG A 507 3.66 26.30 21.95
N GLY A 508 2.35 26.59 21.81
CA GLY A 508 1.86 27.74 21.05
C GLY A 508 2.29 29.07 21.68
N ARG A 509 2.12 29.21 23.01
CA ARG A 509 2.55 30.40 23.76
C ARG A 509 4.06 30.59 23.79
N ASP A 510 4.85 29.52 23.77
CA ASP A 510 6.31 29.60 23.73
C ASP A 510 6.82 29.99 22.34
N SER A 511 6.18 29.50 21.29
CA SER A 511 6.42 29.94 19.90
C SER A 511 6.04 31.41 19.69
N GLU A 512 4.95 31.86 20.32
CA GLU A 512 4.50 33.25 20.29
C GLU A 512 5.38 34.18 21.13
N ARG A 513 5.81 33.75 22.33
CA ARG A 513 6.83 34.47 23.14
C ARG A 513 8.17 34.56 22.42
N ARG A 514 8.57 33.51 21.68
CA ARG A 514 9.78 33.53 20.84
C ARG A 514 9.65 34.49 19.66
N ARG A 515 8.46 34.63 19.06
CA ARG A 515 8.16 35.65 18.04
C ARG A 515 8.16 37.07 18.62
N LYS A 516 7.58 37.28 19.81
CA LYS A 516 7.51 38.58 20.49
C LYS A 516 8.91 39.09 20.91
N ARG A 517 9.76 38.21 21.43
CA ARG A 517 11.18 38.50 21.73
C ARG A 517 12.02 38.81 20.48
N LYS A 518 11.60 38.31 19.31
CA LYS A 518 12.26 38.59 18.02
C LYS A 518 11.86 39.96 17.46
N MET A 519 10.61 40.38 17.70
CA MET A 519 10.08 41.69 17.30
C MET A 519 10.60 42.83 18.20
N GLU A 520 10.82 42.57 19.49
CA GLU A 520 11.43 43.55 20.42
C GLU A 520 12.94 43.77 20.18
N ARG A 521 13.62 42.85 19.46
CA ARG A 521 15.04 43.00 19.09
C ARG A 521 15.26 43.73 17.76
N GLY A 522 14.20 44.23 17.11
CA GLY A 522 14.32 45.10 15.93
C GLY A 522 15.00 44.46 14.71
N ASP A 523 14.96 43.13 14.59
CA ASP A 523 15.61 42.42 13.49
C ASP A 523 14.61 42.21 12.34
N TYR A 524 14.59 43.15 11.38
CA TYR A 524 13.78 43.04 10.17
C TYR A 524 14.34 41.95 9.24
N PRO A 525 13.50 41.08 8.64
CA PRO A 525 13.97 40.10 7.67
C PRO A 525 14.58 40.79 6.45
N THR A 526 15.82 40.43 6.12
CA THR A 526 16.49 40.85 4.89
C THR A 526 15.77 40.25 3.69
N LEU A 527 15.27 41.11 2.79
CA LEU A 527 14.72 40.68 1.49
C LEU A 527 15.81 40.01 0.65
N PRO A 528 15.53 38.90 -0.05
CA PRO A 528 16.47 38.29 -0.99
C PRO A 528 16.73 39.23 -2.17
N LYS A 529 18.01 39.41 -2.53
CA LYS A 529 18.46 40.14 -3.72
C LYS A 529 17.94 39.46 -4.99
N GLU A 530 17.19 40.20 -5.80
CA GLU A 530 17.01 39.94 -7.22
C GLU A 530 18.36 40.17 -7.96
N GLU A 531 18.81 39.17 -8.71
CA GLU A 531 19.74 39.37 -9.83
C GLU A 531 18.92 39.51 -11.12
N LEU A 532 19.11 40.67 -11.77
CA LEU A 532 18.67 41.01 -13.12
C LEU A 532 19.61 40.32 -14.13
N GLU A 533 19.18 39.82 -15.29
CA GLU A 533 18.87 40.55 -16.53
C GLU A 533 18.27 39.58 -17.62
N PRO A 534 17.92 40.02 -18.86
CA PRO A 534 16.92 41.03 -19.23
C PRO A 534 15.90 40.53 -20.29
N LYS A 535 14.75 41.21 -20.36
CA LYS A 535 13.70 41.05 -21.38
C LYS A 535 14.14 41.58 -22.76
N LYS A 536 13.78 40.87 -23.84
CA LYS A 536 13.59 41.43 -25.19
C LYS A 536 12.12 41.36 -25.59
N ILE A 537 11.69 42.39 -26.33
CA ILE A 537 10.32 42.88 -26.52
C ILE A 537 9.60 42.21 -27.72
N ARG A 538 8.30 42.02 -27.53
CA ARG A 538 7.14 41.87 -28.46
C ARG A 538 7.32 42.23 -29.95
N GLY A 539 6.57 41.50 -30.78
CA GLY A 539 5.98 42.04 -32.02
C GLY A 539 5.19 41.05 -32.89
N ALA A 540 3.86 41.26 -32.94
CA ALA A 540 2.92 41.03 -34.06
C ALA A 540 2.33 39.62 -34.37
N ASP A 541 1.01 39.54 -34.19
CA ASP A 541 0.02 38.67 -34.86
C ASP A 541 -0.17 39.08 -36.35
N PRO A 542 -0.70 38.25 -37.28
CA PRO A 542 -2.17 38.19 -37.44
C PRO A 542 -2.83 36.93 -38.05
N ALA A 543 -4.13 36.82 -37.73
CA ALA A 543 -5.28 36.47 -38.60
C ALA A 543 -5.68 35.01 -38.88
N LEU A 544 -6.87 34.64 -38.38
CA LEU A 544 -7.84 33.76 -39.07
C LEU A 544 -9.25 34.37 -38.91
N PRO A 545 -10.04 34.52 -39.99
CA PRO A 545 -11.39 35.06 -39.91
C PRO A 545 -12.47 33.97 -39.75
N GLN A 546 -13.57 34.43 -39.14
CA GLN A 546 -14.82 33.75 -38.86
C GLN A 546 -15.77 33.71 -40.07
N GLY A 547 -16.83 32.90 -39.93
CA GLY A 547 -18.16 33.11 -40.53
C GLY A 547 -18.66 31.86 -41.25
N GLY A 548 -19.89 31.35 -41.09
CA GLY A 548 -21.09 31.78 -40.39
C GLY A 548 -22.21 30.78 -40.74
N ALA A 549 -23.16 30.56 -39.82
CA ALA A 549 -24.32 29.66 -39.94
C ALA A 549 -25.48 30.30 -40.74
N PRO A 550 -26.74 29.79 -40.73
CA PRO A 550 -27.39 28.46 -40.93
C PRO A 550 -28.41 28.59 -42.14
N PRO A 551 -29.61 27.95 -42.29
CA PRO A 551 -30.37 26.99 -41.46
C PRO A 551 -31.22 25.88 -42.15
N ALA A 552 -31.88 25.10 -41.28
CA ALA A 552 -33.22 24.48 -41.40
C ALA A 552 -33.45 23.16 -42.16
N GLY A 553 -34.22 22.28 -41.50
CA GLY A 553 -35.22 21.41 -42.13
C GLY A 553 -35.03 19.90 -41.97
N THR A 554 -35.89 19.27 -41.13
CA THR A 554 -36.60 17.96 -41.31
C THR A 554 -35.85 16.79 -41.98
N ASP A 555 -35.83 15.56 -41.46
CA ASP A 555 -37.04 14.75 -41.25
C ASP A 555 -36.78 13.44 -40.46
N CYS A 556 -37.88 12.87 -39.96
CA CYS A 556 -38.02 11.55 -39.32
C CYS A 556 -37.46 10.36 -40.14
N SER A 557 -36.99 9.32 -39.45
CA SER A 557 -37.65 7.99 -39.52
C SER A 557 -37.07 6.98 -38.54
N GLN A 558 -37.99 6.36 -37.80
CA GLN A 558 -37.87 5.10 -37.09
C GLN A 558 -37.48 3.97 -38.06
N ASN A 559 -36.81 2.94 -37.55
CA ASN A 559 -37.14 1.54 -37.83
C ASN A 559 -36.39 0.65 -36.84
N GLY A 560 -37.15 0.04 -35.93
CA GLY A 560 -36.82 -1.25 -35.35
C GLY A 560 -37.76 -2.29 -35.93
N VAL A 561 -37.24 -3.49 -36.20
CA VAL A 561 -37.80 -4.87 -36.16
C VAL A 561 -36.58 -5.74 -36.49
N GLY A 562 -36.17 -6.79 -35.80
CA GLY A 562 -36.86 -7.73 -34.93
C GLY A 562 -36.51 -9.14 -35.44
N LEU A 563 -35.84 -9.93 -34.61
CA LEU A 563 -36.01 -11.37 -34.38
C LEU A 563 -35.11 -11.78 -33.22
#